data_AF-A0A238BMZ7-F1
#
_entry.id   AF-A0A238BMZ7-F1
#
_cell.length_a   1.000
_cell.length_b   1.000
_cell.length_c   1.000
_cell.angle_alpha   90.00
_cell.angle_beta   90.00
_cell.angle_gamma   90.00
#
_symmetry.space_group_name_H-M   'P 1'
#
loop_
_entity.id
_entity.type
_entity.pdbx_description
1 polymer ?
#
loop_
_entity_poly.entity_id
_entity_poly.type
_entity_poly.pdbx_seq_one_letter_code
_entity_poly.pdbx_strand_id
1 'polypeptide(L)'
;MVKQENNESTVDSDKFNPFNLTTEDTDAAIIEFLKKVKKFQDRAWKKNPIKAKSKHRLVYGLKEVRKQLSLEAVRCVIMARDINTDKIELSADVDKIKEICASNQIEILWTSSKHNLAKAVKKWPIVSAIAILDYSGAEDAYNAAIQTLANFMACCRIADHVDQPSFFA
;
A
#
# COMPACT_ATOMS: atom_id res chain seq x y z
N MET A 1 52.73 11.64 27.07
CA MET A 1 53.14 12.26 25.79
C MET A 1 53.15 11.13 24.78
N VAL A 2 52.29 11.07 23.77
CA VAL A 2 51.85 12.11 22.82
C VAL A 2 50.35 11.95 22.52
N LYS A 3 49.64 13.08 22.47
CA LYS A 3 48.30 13.24 21.88
C LYS A 3 48.47 13.60 20.39
N GLN A 4 47.53 13.16 19.55
CA GLN A 4 46.89 13.83 18.39
C GLN A 4 46.23 12.71 17.54
N GLU A 5 44.91 12.59 17.35
CA GLU A 5 43.82 13.49 16.88
C GLU A 5 43.47 13.29 15.38
N ASN A 6 42.19 12.91 15.16
CA ASN A 6 41.27 13.21 14.04
C ASN A 6 41.65 12.61 12.66
N ASN A 7 40.78 12.28 11.71
CA ASN A 7 39.34 12.36 11.42
C ASN A 7 39.13 11.22 10.36
N GLU A 8 37.96 10.68 10.04
CA GLU A 8 36.98 11.36 9.20
C GLU A 8 35.76 10.44 9.01
N SER A 9 34.60 11.01 9.29
CA SER A 9 33.26 10.50 9.07
C SER A 9 33.02 10.11 7.60
N THR A 10 32.70 8.86 7.33
CA THR A 10 31.98 8.49 6.08
C THR A 10 30.51 8.80 6.29
N VAL A 11 30.14 10.04 5.95
CA VAL A 11 28.76 10.45 5.72
C VAL A 11 28.29 9.67 4.48
N ASP A 12 27.45 8.66 4.71
CA ASP A 12 26.79 7.95 3.61
C ASP A 12 25.92 8.93 2.85
N SER A 13 26.37 9.25 1.63
CA SER A 13 25.65 10.06 0.67
C SER A 13 24.47 9.27 0.12
N ASP A 14 23.41 9.15 0.92
CA ASP A 14 22.07 8.90 0.40
C ASP A 14 21.73 10.09 -0.49
N LYS A 15 21.92 9.89 -1.80
CA LYS A 15 21.47 10.82 -2.83
C LYS A 15 20.00 11.12 -2.55
N PHE A 16 19.71 12.35 -2.13
CA PHE A 16 18.35 12.82 -1.86
C PHE A 16 17.49 12.61 -3.12
N ASN A 17 16.77 11.49 -3.14
CA ASN A 17 15.83 11.18 -4.20
C ASN A 17 14.42 11.53 -3.68
N PRO A 18 13.82 12.65 -4.11
CA PRO A 18 12.50 13.06 -3.66
C PRO A 18 11.41 12.02 -3.95
N PHE A 19 11.60 11.13 -4.93
CA PHE A 19 10.67 10.03 -5.22
C PHE A 19 10.70 8.92 -4.17
N ASN A 20 11.85 8.67 -3.54
CA ASN A 20 11.94 7.69 -2.45
C ASN A 20 11.22 8.21 -1.21
N LEU A 21 11.45 9.48 -0.86
CA LEU A 21 10.80 10.13 0.29
C LEU A 21 9.27 10.13 0.14
N THR A 22 8.78 10.53 -1.04
CA THR A 22 7.32 10.55 -1.31
C THR A 22 6.71 9.14 -1.40
N THR A 23 7.49 8.13 -1.82
CA THR A 23 7.07 6.73 -1.74
C THR A 23 6.94 6.26 -0.29
N GLU A 24 7.91 6.60 0.56
CA GLU A 24 7.90 6.26 1.98
C GLU A 24 6.76 6.94 2.73
N ASP A 25 6.49 8.22 2.43
CA ASP A 25 5.35 8.96 2.98
C ASP A 25 4.01 8.32 2.60
N THR A 26 3.88 7.92 1.33
CA THR A 26 2.69 7.23 0.82
C THR A 26 2.50 5.88 1.52
N ASP A 27 3.56 5.08 1.61
CA ASP A 27 3.55 3.80 2.31
C ASP A 27 3.20 3.99 3.79
N ALA A 28 3.77 4.99 4.46
CA ALA A 28 3.49 5.28 5.86
C ALA A 28 2.01 5.58 6.10
N ALA A 29 1.41 6.45 5.28
CA ALA A 29 0.00 6.81 5.37
C ALA A 29 -0.92 5.59 5.12
N ILE A 30 -0.63 4.79 4.10
CA ILE A 30 -1.41 3.56 3.81
C ILE A 30 -1.29 2.55 4.95
N ILE A 31 -0.09 2.40 5.53
CA ILE A 31 0.16 1.47 6.64
C ILE A 31 -0.54 1.94 7.92
N GLU A 32 -0.59 3.25 8.19
CA GLU A 32 -1.34 3.81 9.30
C GLU A 32 -2.84 3.51 9.17
N PHE A 33 -3.41 3.80 8.00
CA PHE A 33 -4.80 3.47 7.67
C PHE A 33 -5.08 1.98 7.90
N LEU A 34 -4.25 1.10 7.34
CA LEU A 34 -4.38 -0.35 7.46
C LEU A 34 -4.32 -0.82 8.92
N LYS A 35 -3.37 -0.30 9.71
CA LYS A 35 -3.25 -0.62 11.15
C LYS A 35 -4.49 -0.19 11.92
N LYS A 36 -5.08 0.96 11.59
CA LYS A 36 -6.30 1.46 12.24
C LYS A 36 -7.49 0.54 11.96
N VAL A 37 -7.72 0.18 10.69
CA VAL A 37 -8.81 -0.77 10.32
C VAL A 37 -8.59 -2.13 10.97
N LYS A 38 -7.34 -2.64 10.95
CA LYS A 38 -7.00 -3.90 11.61
C LYS A 38 -7.29 -3.87 13.10
N LYS A 39 -6.97 -2.78 13.80
CA LYS A 39 -7.27 -2.63 15.24
C LYS A 39 -8.77 -2.80 15.52
N PHE A 40 -9.64 -2.27 14.65
CA PHE A 40 -11.08 -2.47 14.76
C PHE A 40 -11.50 -3.92 14.51
N GLN A 41 -10.92 -4.56 13.50
CA GLN A 41 -11.14 -5.98 13.25
C GLN A 41 -10.72 -6.83 14.46
N ASP A 42 -9.50 -6.64 14.97
CA ASP A 42 -8.96 -7.40 16.11
C ASP A 42 -9.81 -7.19 17.37
N ARG A 43 -10.31 -5.96 17.61
CA ARG A 43 -11.26 -5.68 18.71
C ARG A 43 -12.58 -6.42 18.55
N ALA A 44 -13.15 -6.46 17.33
CA ALA A 44 -14.37 -7.19 17.06
C ALA A 44 -14.19 -8.69 17.30
N TRP A 45 -13.05 -9.25 16.85
CA TRP A 45 -12.70 -10.66 17.07
C TRP A 45 -12.54 -11.01 18.55
N LYS A 46 -11.88 -10.14 19.34
CA LYS A 46 -11.76 -10.33 20.80
C LYS A 46 -13.12 -10.30 21.50
N LYS A 47 -14.05 -9.47 21.03
CA LYS A 47 -15.38 -9.31 21.64
C LYS A 47 -16.33 -10.46 21.29
N ASN A 48 -16.43 -10.82 20.01
CA ASN A 48 -17.29 -11.92 19.56
C ASN A 48 -16.74 -12.49 18.23
N PRO A 49 -16.05 -13.63 18.26
CA PRO A 49 -15.41 -14.20 17.07
C PRO A 49 -16.44 -14.70 16.03
N ILE A 50 -17.60 -15.20 16.46
CA ILE A 50 -18.65 -15.70 15.56
C ILE A 50 -19.18 -14.55 14.70
N LYS A 51 -19.54 -13.43 15.35
CA LYS A 51 -20.02 -12.23 14.65
C LYS A 51 -18.92 -11.57 13.82
N ALA A 52 -17.69 -11.52 14.35
CA ALA A 52 -16.55 -10.93 13.65
C ALA A 52 -16.15 -11.72 12.39
N LYS A 53 -16.34 -13.04 12.36
CA LYS A 53 -16.13 -13.84 11.15
C LYS A 53 -17.11 -13.46 10.04
N SER A 54 -18.38 -13.25 10.38
CA SER A 54 -19.41 -12.84 9.41
C SER A 54 -19.28 -11.38 8.97
N LYS A 55 -18.84 -10.48 9.85
CA LYS A 55 -18.66 -9.04 9.58
C LYS A 55 -17.21 -8.60 9.73
N HIS A 56 -16.29 -9.32 9.07
CA HIS A 56 -14.88 -8.95 9.08
C HIS A 56 -14.68 -7.72 8.18
N ARG A 57 -13.66 -6.91 8.50
CA ARG A 57 -13.39 -5.63 7.82
C ARG A 57 -12.35 -5.76 6.71
N LEU A 58 -11.51 -6.79 6.80
CA LEU A 58 -10.34 -7.00 5.96
C LEU A 58 -10.28 -8.45 5.48
N VAL A 59 -9.97 -8.63 4.19
CA VAL A 59 -9.50 -9.89 3.62
C VAL A 59 -8.09 -9.75 3.06
N TYR A 60 -7.36 -10.86 2.92
CA TYR A 60 -5.95 -10.87 2.56
C TYR A 60 -5.68 -11.85 1.43
N GLY A 61 -4.79 -11.45 0.51
CA GLY A 61 -4.32 -12.27 -0.61
C GLY A 61 -5.14 -12.08 -1.89
N LEU A 62 -4.47 -12.16 -3.03
CA LEU A 62 -5.04 -11.87 -4.36
C LEU A 62 -6.33 -12.64 -4.64
N LYS A 63 -6.34 -13.96 -4.39
CA LYS A 63 -7.52 -14.82 -4.62
C LYS A 63 -8.74 -14.39 -3.81
N GLU A 64 -8.56 -14.09 -2.52
CA GLU A 64 -9.66 -13.68 -1.65
C GLU A 64 -10.11 -12.24 -1.95
N VAL A 65 -9.16 -11.35 -2.27
CA VAL A 65 -9.48 -9.98 -2.72
C VAL A 65 -10.34 -10.02 -3.99
N ARG A 66 -9.93 -10.79 -5.00
CA ARG A 66 -10.71 -10.98 -6.24
C ARG A 66 -12.11 -11.52 -5.94
N LYS A 67 -12.20 -12.52 -5.06
CA LYS A 67 -13.49 -13.08 -4.65
C LYS A 67 -14.40 -12.04 -3.99
N GLN A 68 -13.87 -11.20 -3.09
CA GLN A 68 -14.67 -10.15 -2.45
C GLN A 68 -15.08 -9.04 -3.43
N LEU A 69 -14.22 -8.71 -4.40
CA LEU A 69 -14.55 -7.77 -5.47
C LEU A 69 -15.74 -8.27 -6.30
N SER A 70 -15.81 -9.56 -6.59
CA SER A 70 -16.97 -10.18 -7.28
C SER A 70 -18.26 -10.16 -6.45
N LEU A 71 -18.19 -9.89 -5.15
CA LEU A 71 -19.36 -9.75 -4.27
C LEU A 71 -19.76 -8.29 -4.05
N GLU A 72 -19.08 -7.33 -4.70
CA GLU A 72 -19.33 -5.88 -4.60
C GLU A 72 -19.33 -5.31 -3.16
N ALA A 73 -18.69 -6.02 -2.23
CA ALA A 73 -18.61 -5.63 -0.82
C ALA A 73 -17.37 -4.78 -0.48
N VAL A 74 -16.48 -4.57 -1.46
CA VAL A 74 -15.17 -3.92 -1.26
C VAL A 74 -15.32 -2.41 -1.37
N ARG A 75 -14.72 -1.70 -0.41
CA ARG A 75 -14.68 -0.23 -0.37
C ARG A 75 -13.36 0.34 -0.90
N CYS A 76 -12.26 -0.40 -0.74
CA CYS A 76 -10.94 -0.02 -1.23
C CYS A 76 -10.05 -1.27 -1.28
N VAL A 77 -9.06 -1.28 -2.17
CA VAL A 77 -8.04 -2.33 -2.25
C VAL A 77 -6.66 -1.74 -1.97
N ILE A 78 -5.83 -2.45 -1.20
CA ILE A 78 -4.40 -2.14 -1.03
C ILE A 78 -3.59 -3.21 -1.75
N MET A 79 -2.66 -2.83 -2.62
CA MET A 79 -1.76 -3.75 -3.32
C MET A 79 -0.30 -3.35 -3.17
N ALA A 80 0.57 -4.34 -3.07
CA ALA A 80 2.02 -4.13 -3.16
C ALA A 80 2.47 -3.98 -4.62
N ARG A 81 3.52 -3.19 -4.86
CA ARG A 81 4.17 -3.05 -6.16
C ARG A 81 5.20 -4.16 -6.41
N ASP A 82 5.85 -4.66 -5.37
CA ASP A 82 6.84 -5.76 -5.42
C ASP A 82 6.24 -7.18 -5.53
N ILE A 83 5.03 -7.29 -6.11
CA ILE A 83 4.39 -8.58 -6.38
C ILE A 83 5.19 -9.26 -7.48
N ASN A 84 5.71 -10.44 -7.18
CA ASN A 84 6.34 -11.27 -8.19
C ASN A 84 5.22 -11.90 -9.04
N THR A 85 5.17 -11.53 -10.32
CA THR A 85 4.19 -11.97 -11.32
C THR A 85 4.75 -13.03 -12.27
N ASP A 86 5.86 -13.69 -11.94
CA ASP A 86 6.51 -14.72 -12.77
C ASP A 86 5.59 -15.93 -13.01
N LYS A 87 4.56 -16.08 -12.18
CA LYS A 87 3.49 -17.08 -12.34
C LYS A 87 2.31 -16.46 -13.06
N ILE A 88 1.93 -17.08 -14.18
CA ILE A 88 0.79 -16.68 -15.03
C ILE A 88 -0.51 -16.52 -14.23
N GLU A 89 -0.76 -17.37 -13.24
CA GLU A 89 -1.95 -17.24 -12.39
C GLU A 89 -1.95 -15.94 -11.55
N LEU A 90 -0.78 -15.54 -11.04
CA LEU A 90 -0.67 -14.34 -10.21
C LEU A 90 -0.80 -13.07 -11.04
N SER A 91 -0.22 -13.03 -12.24
CA SER A 91 -0.42 -11.90 -13.16
C SER A 91 -1.89 -11.77 -13.55
N ALA A 92 -2.55 -12.88 -13.92
CA ALA A 92 -3.96 -12.89 -14.27
C ALA A 92 -4.87 -12.44 -13.11
N ASP A 93 -4.54 -12.79 -11.86
CA ASP A 93 -5.27 -12.32 -10.68
C ASP A 93 -5.09 -10.81 -10.46
N VAL A 94 -3.86 -10.29 -10.62
CA VAL A 94 -3.57 -8.84 -10.49
C VAL A 94 -4.30 -8.05 -11.56
N ASP A 95 -4.28 -8.49 -12.81
CA ASP A 95 -4.92 -7.79 -13.93
C ASP A 95 -6.44 -7.74 -13.76
N LYS A 96 -7.05 -8.86 -13.36
CA LYS A 96 -8.49 -8.91 -13.05
C LYS A 96 -8.87 -8.00 -11.89
N ILE A 97 -8.04 -7.93 -10.83
CA ILE A 97 -8.29 -7.02 -9.71
C ILE A 97 -8.29 -5.57 -10.19
N LYS A 98 -7.31 -5.18 -11.02
CA LYS A 98 -7.24 -3.82 -11.59
C LYS A 98 -8.47 -3.52 -12.46
N GLU A 99 -8.85 -4.45 -13.32
CA GLU A 99 -10.02 -4.33 -14.20
C GLU A 99 -11.32 -4.10 -13.42
N ILE A 100 -11.60 -4.96 -12.43
CA ILE A 100 -12.81 -4.85 -11.60
C ILE A 100 -12.80 -3.56 -10.78
N CYS A 101 -11.65 -3.17 -10.22
CA CYS A 101 -11.55 -1.92 -9.46
C CYS A 101 -11.81 -0.70 -10.35
N ALA A 102 -11.24 -0.66 -11.56
CA ALA A 102 -11.48 0.42 -12.51
C ALA A 102 -12.95 0.50 -12.93
N SER A 103 -13.57 -0.64 -13.20
CA SER A 103 -14.97 -0.73 -13.64
C SER A 103 -15.95 -0.28 -12.56
N ASN A 104 -15.64 -0.59 -11.29
CA ASN A 104 -16.49 -0.29 -10.14
C ASN A 104 -16.10 1.00 -9.40
N GLN A 105 -15.16 1.79 -9.94
CA GLN A 105 -14.64 3.01 -9.31
C GLN A 105 -14.13 2.78 -7.88
N ILE A 106 -13.46 1.64 -7.66
CA ILE A 106 -12.84 1.29 -6.38
C ILE A 106 -11.38 1.72 -6.40
N GLU A 107 -11.00 2.56 -5.44
CA GLU A 107 -9.63 3.05 -5.31
C GLU A 107 -8.64 1.94 -4.91
N ILE A 108 -7.51 1.91 -5.61
CA ILE A 108 -6.39 1.03 -5.31
C ILE A 108 -5.25 1.85 -4.69
N LEU A 109 -4.96 1.57 -3.42
CA LEU A 109 -3.82 2.12 -2.70
C LEU A 109 -2.58 1.26 -2.95
N TRP A 110 -1.58 1.83 -3.62
CA TRP A 110 -0.34 1.14 -3.95
C TRP A 110 0.71 1.36 -2.87
N THR A 111 1.27 0.26 -2.35
CA THR A 111 2.40 0.25 -1.42
C THR A 111 3.65 -0.31 -2.08
N SER A 112 4.84 0.04 -1.60
CA SER A 112 6.08 -0.49 -2.18
C SER A 112 6.28 -1.99 -1.89
N SER A 113 5.99 -2.44 -0.66
CA SER A 113 6.41 -3.77 -0.17
C SER A 113 5.31 -4.64 0.44
N LYS A 114 5.18 -5.88 -0.08
CA LYS A 114 4.34 -6.95 0.47
C LYS A 114 4.77 -7.43 1.86
N HIS A 115 6.04 -7.22 2.23
CA HIS A 115 6.57 -7.55 3.55
C HIS A 115 6.14 -6.51 4.60
N ASN A 116 6.11 -5.22 4.21
CA ASN A 116 5.61 -4.15 5.07
C ASN A 116 4.11 -4.32 5.33
N LEU A 117 3.32 -4.67 4.31
CA LEU A 117 1.91 -5.03 4.48
C LEU A 117 1.73 -6.20 5.46
N ALA A 118 2.45 -7.30 5.26
CA ALA A 118 2.45 -8.47 6.14
C ALA A 118 2.75 -8.12 7.59
N LYS A 119 3.81 -7.32 7.83
CA LYS A 119 4.21 -6.85 9.16
C LYS A 119 3.13 -5.98 9.79
N ALA A 120 2.58 -5.02 9.04
CA ALA A 120 1.52 -4.14 9.52
C ALA A 120 0.28 -4.92 9.97
N VAL A 121 -0.04 -6.01 9.27
CA VAL A 121 -1.20 -6.85 9.59
C VAL A 121 -0.90 -8.09 10.42
N LYS A 122 0.33 -8.25 10.91
CA LYS A 122 0.78 -9.40 11.70
C LYS A 122 0.43 -10.74 11.03
N LYS A 123 0.60 -10.83 9.70
CA LYS A 123 0.43 -12.07 8.92
C LYS A 123 1.71 -12.39 8.15
N TRP A 124 2.42 -13.41 8.58
CA TRP A 124 3.70 -13.84 8.01
C TRP A 124 3.51 -14.86 6.88
N PRO A 125 4.37 -14.94 5.84
CA PRO A 125 5.53 -14.06 5.57
C PRO A 125 5.23 -12.83 4.71
N ILE A 126 4.23 -12.91 3.83
CA ILE A 126 3.92 -11.88 2.83
C ILE A 126 2.42 -11.66 2.71
N VAL A 127 2.04 -10.44 2.33
CA VAL A 127 0.67 -10.09 1.94
C VAL A 127 0.75 -9.18 0.72
N SER A 128 0.38 -9.70 -0.44
CA SER A 128 0.46 -8.97 -1.72
C SER A 128 -0.72 -8.02 -1.94
N ALA A 129 -1.90 -8.35 -1.41
CA ALA A 129 -3.12 -7.58 -1.60
C ALA A 129 -4.04 -7.71 -0.39
N ILE A 130 -4.81 -6.67 -0.11
CA ILE A 130 -5.78 -6.59 0.99
C ILE A 130 -7.03 -5.87 0.47
N ALA A 131 -8.22 -6.42 0.72
CA ALA A 131 -9.47 -5.72 0.44
C ALA A 131 -10.02 -5.19 1.75
N ILE A 132 -10.40 -3.91 1.75
CA ILE A 132 -11.08 -3.24 2.85
C ILE A 132 -12.59 -3.30 2.57
N LEU A 133 -13.32 -4.04 3.39
CA LEU A 133 -14.79 -4.18 3.29
C LEU A 133 -15.51 -3.10 4.09
N ASP A 134 -14.91 -2.67 5.20
CA ASP A 134 -15.45 -1.64 6.08
C ASP A 134 -14.32 -0.92 6.83
N TYR A 135 -14.18 0.38 6.58
CA TYR A 135 -13.25 1.25 7.29
C TYR A 135 -13.95 2.26 8.20
N SER A 136 -15.22 2.03 8.56
CA SER A 136 -15.96 2.95 9.44
C SER A 136 -15.18 3.24 10.73
N GLY A 137 -14.95 4.52 11.01
CA GLY A 137 -14.10 5.04 12.09
C GLY A 137 -12.61 5.21 11.75
N ALA A 138 -12.21 5.03 10.49
CA ALA A 138 -10.86 5.28 9.96
C ALA A 138 -10.87 6.16 8.70
N GLU A 139 -11.93 6.92 8.47
CA GLU A 139 -12.14 7.80 7.30
C GLU A 139 -11.07 8.88 7.20
N ASP A 140 -10.66 9.44 8.33
CA ASP A 140 -9.55 10.39 8.46
C ASP A 140 -8.23 9.82 7.90
N ALA A 141 -7.87 8.60 8.34
CA ALA A 141 -6.67 7.93 7.88
C ALA A 141 -6.76 7.50 6.42
N TYR A 142 -7.95 7.09 5.96
CA TYR A 142 -8.20 6.80 4.55
C TYR A 142 -8.00 8.03 3.66
N ASN A 143 -8.59 9.16 4.05
CA ASN A 143 -8.49 10.42 3.31
C ASN A 143 -7.03 10.90 3.25
N ALA A 144 -6.29 10.79 4.35
CA ALA A 144 -4.86 11.09 4.35
C ALA A 144 -4.07 10.20 3.39
N ALA A 145 -4.33 8.88 3.38
CA ALA A 145 -3.67 7.94 2.46
C ALA A 145 -3.96 8.26 0.98
N ILE A 146 -5.21 8.58 0.64
CA ILE A 146 -5.60 8.96 -0.72
C ILE A 146 -4.95 10.28 -1.14
N GLN A 147 -4.91 11.28 -0.25
CA GLN A 147 -4.28 12.57 -0.52
C GLN A 147 -2.78 12.41 -0.78
N THR A 148 -2.08 11.67 0.07
CA THR A 148 -0.64 11.42 -0.11
C THR A 148 -0.37 10.67 -1.42
N LEU A 149 -1.19 9.65 -1.74
CA LEU A 149 -1.07 8.92 -3.00
C LEU A 149 -1.33 9.83 -4.22
N ALA A 150 -2.35 10.69 -4.17
CA ALA A 150 -2.64 11.63 -5.24
C ALA A 150 -1.48 12.63 -5.46
N ASN A 151 -0.89 13.13 -4.37
CA ASN A 151 0.28 13.99 -4.42
C ASN A 151 1.48 13.27 -5.05
N PHE A 152 1.73 12.02 -4.65
CA PHE A 152 2.78 11.18 -5.23
C PHE A 152 2.56 10.99 -6.74
N MET A 153 1.34 10.64 -7.17
CA MET A 153 1.02 10.47 -8.59
C MET A 153 1.15 11.77 -9.39
N ALA A 154 0.81 12.91 -8.80
CA ALA A 154 0.99 14.22 -9.43
C ALA A 154 2.49 14.53 -9.64
N CYS A 155 3.34 14.26 -8.64
CA CYS A 155 4.78 14.41 -8.76
C CYS A 155 5.37 13.54 -9.87
N CYS A 156 4.93 12.28 -10.00
CA CYS A 156 5.39 11.39 -11.09
C CYS A 156 5.01 11.93 -12.48
N ARG A 157 3.76 12.40 -12.65
CA ARG A 157 3.31 12.96 -13.94
C ARG A 157 4.10 14.20 -14.37
N ILE A 158 4.48 15.04 -13.41
CA ILE A 158 5.30 16.23 -13.68
C ILE A 158 6.69 15.79 -14.16
N ALA A 159 7.28 14.77 -13.54
CA ALA A 159 8.59 14.25 -13.94
C ALA A 159 8.59 13.69 -15.37
N ASP A 160 7.56 12.91 -15.74
CA ASP A 160 7.43 12.34 -17.08
C ASP A 160 7.31 13.41 -18.18
N HIS A 161 6.80 14.60 -17.85
CA HIS A 161 6.72 15.74 -18.78
C HIS A 161 8.03 16.53 -18.91
N VAL A 162 8.91 16.50 -17.90
CA VAL A 162 10.22 17.18 -17.95
C VAL A 162 11.23 16.39 -18.78
N ASP A 163 11.09 15.06 -18.82
CA ASP A 163 11.98 14.15 -19.56
C ASP A 163 11.59 13.93 -21.04
N GLN A 164 10.63 14.71 -21.58
CA GLN A 164 10.49 14.89 -23.02
C GLN A 164 11.31 16.11 -23.48
N PRO A 165 12.62 15.98 -23.79
CA PRO A 165 13.26 17.02 -24.58
C PRO A 165 12.49 17.09 -25.90
N SER A 166 11.91 18.27 -26.14
CA SER A 166 11.28 18.65 -27.39
C SER A 166 12.08 18.10 -28.56
N PHE A 167 11.51 17.12 -29.27
CA PHE A 167 11.97 16.66 -30.58
C PHE A 167 11.64 17.75 -31.60
N PHE A 168 12.25 18.92 -31.43
CA PHE A 168 12.24 20.06 -32.33
C PHE A 168 13.60 20.75 -32.21
N ALA A 169 14.57 20.20 -32.93
CA ALA A 169 15.71 20.90 -33.49
C ALA A 169 16.17 20.12 -34.73
#